data_AF-A0A379VZS3-F1
#
_entry.id   AF-A0A379VZS3-F1
#
_cell.length_a   1.000
_cell.length_b   1.000
_cell.length_c   1.000
_cell.angle_alpha   90.00
_cell.angle_beta   90.00
_cell.angle_gamma   90.00
#
_symmetry.space_group_name_H-M   'P 1'
#
loop_
_entity.id
_entity.type
_entity.pdbx_description
1 polymer ?
#
loop_
_entity_poly.entity_id
_entity_poly.type
_entity_poly.pdbx_seq_one_letter_code
_entity_poly.pdbx_strand_id
1 'polypeptide(L)'
;MAVLGPDEGLAEGCVELYPLTLNGLPGPELLAQIEREVSKEKKRPLTDKVSAKCSPRVPYQIRARLTLFTTADQETTLAAAREAINTWTRSRQTRLGQDIVPNQIIKVLQVDGVYDIALDMPAKKVLQAHEWAECTDIDVTIAGVSDG
;
A
#
# COMPACT_ATOMS: atom_id res chain seq x y z
N MET A 1 12.21 4.47 1.31
CA MET A 1 13.09 3.30 1.02
C MET A 1 13.07 2.38 2.23
N ALA A 2 13.31 1.09 2.03
CA ALA A 2 13.58 0.13 3.11
C ALA A 2 15.01 -0.42 2.94
N VAL A 3 15.63 -0.82 4.06
CA VAL A 3 16.97 -1.42 4.10
C VAL A 3 16.83 -2.72 4.85
N LEU A 4 17.26 -3.82 4.24
CA LEU A 4 17.31 -5.14 4.87
C LEU A 4 18.76 -5.52 5.13
N GLY A 5 19.03 -6.01 6.34
CA GLY A 5 20.33 -6.51 6.78
C GLY A 5 20.32 -8.00 7.15
N PRO A 6 21.44 -8.52 7.66
CA PRO A 6 21.55 -9.92 8.09
C PRO A 6 20.57 -10.30 9.21
N ASP A 7 20.23 -9.37 10.11
CA ASP A 7 19.21 -9.56 11.15
C ASP A 7 17.79 -9.82 10.60
N GLU A 8 17.55 -9.51 9.32
CA GLU A 8 16.28 -9.75 8.61
C GLU A 8 16.31 -10.99 7.70
N GLY A 9 17.31 -11.86 7.88
CA GLY A 9 17.41 -13.16 7.18
C GLY A 9 18.34 -13.16 5.97
N LEU A 10 19.15 -12.12 5.79
CA LEU A 10 20.22 -12.10 4.77
C LEU A 10 21.51 -12.74 5.30
N ALA A 11 22.39 -13.16 4.38
CA ALA A 11 23.71 -13.65 4.74
C ALA A 11 24.55 -12.53 5.40
N GLU A 12 25.47 -12.91 6.30
CA GLU A 12 26.40 -11.97 6.93
C GLU A 12 27.16 -11.17 5.87
N GLY A 13 27.23 -9.85 6.07
CA GLY A 13 27.82 -8.95 5.08
C GLY A 13 26.97 -8.82 3.81
N CYS A 14 25.65 -9.01 3.84
CA CYS A 14 24.75 -8.66 2.73
C CYS A 14 23.73 -7.62 3.19
N VAL A 15 23.57 -6.57 2.39
CA VAL A 15 22.59 -5.49 2.63
C VAL A 15 21.78 -5.27 1.37
N GLU A 16 20.46 -5.20 1.50
CA GLU A 16 19.55 -4.95 0.39
C GLU A 16 18.84 -3.62 0.57
N LEU A 17 18.90 -2.78 -0.47
CA LEU A 17 18.22 -1.50 -0.52
C LEU A 17 16.98 -1.62 -1.40
N TYR A 18 15.84 -1.20 -0.85
CA TYR A 18 14.54 -1.17 -1.53
C TYR A 18 14.10 0.28 -1.70
N PRO A 19 14.59 0.98 -2.75
CA PRO A 19 14.18 2.35 -3.03
C PRO A 19 12.70 2.40 -3.41
N LEU A 20 12.01 3.45 -2.93
CA LEU A 20 10.64 3.77 -3.32
C LEU A 20 10.63 5.22 -3.79
N THR A 21 10.02 5.47 -4.94
CA THR A 21 9.90 6.82 -5.51
C THR A 21 8.58 7.45 -5.08
N LEU A 22 8.47 8.77 -5.21
CA LEU A 22 7.22 9.49 -4.97
C LEU A 22 6.06 9.04 -5.89
N ASN A 23 6.40 8.43 -7.03
CA ASN A 23 5.44 7.94 -8.03
C ASN A 23 5.28 6.41 -8.01
N GLY A 24 5.76 5.73 -6.96
CA GLY A 24 5.68 4.27 -6.82
C GLY A 24 7.03 3.58 -6.98
N LEU A 25 7.03 2.37 -7.53
CA LEU A 25 8.25 1.56 -7.62
C LEU A 25 9.25 2.13 -8.64
N PRO A 26 10.56 2.10 -8.32
CA PRO A 26 11.61 2.56 -9.23
C PRO A 26 11.70 1.67 -10.47
N GLY A 27 11.89 2.30 -11.63
CA GLY A 27 12.17 1.59 -12.88
C GLY A 27 13.58 0.96 -12.89
N PRO A 28 13.84 0.06 -13.87
CA PRO A 28 15.12 -0.66 -13.96
C PRO A 28 16.32 0.28 -14.15
N GLU A 29 16.15 1.40 -14.84
CA GLU A 29 17.22 2.39 -15.04
C GLU A 29 17.66 3.07 -13.74
N LEU A 30 16.70 3.44 -12.89
CA LEU A 30 16.97 4.06 -11.59
C LEU A 30 17.62 3.05 -10.64
N LEU A 31 17.15 1.80 -10.63
CA LEU A 31 17.78 0.73 -9.86
C LEU A 31 19.24 0.51 -10.28
N ALA A 32 19.51 0.45 -11.59
CA ALA A 32 20.87 0.29 -12.11
C ALA A 32 21.76 1.52 -11.83
N GLN A 33 21.19 2.71 -11.71
CA GLN A 33 21.93 3.90 -11.30
C GLN A 33 22.30 3.82 -9.81
N ILE A 34 21.34 3.47 -8.94
CA ILE A 34 21.58 3.30 -7.50
C ILE A 34 22.61 2.21 -7.26
N GLU A 35 22.49 1.05 -7.92
CA GLU A 35 23.44 -0.06 -7.81
C GLU A 35 24.87 0.35 -8.22
N ARG A 36 25.01 1.17 -9.27
CA ARG A 36 26.30 1.73 -9.67
C ARG A 36 26.87 2.69 -8.64
N GLU A 37 26.06 3.55 -8.04
CA GLU A 37 26.52 4.52 -7.04
C GLU A 37 26.96 3.82 -5.74
N VAL A 38 26.16 2.88 -5.21
CA VAL A 38 26.55 2.11 -4.01
C VAL A 38 27.76 1.22 -4.25
N SER A 39 27.98 0.79 -5.50
CA SER A 39 29.20 0.07 -5.89
C SER A 39 30.42 0.98 -5.99
N LYS A 40 30.27 2.29 -6.23
CA LYS A 40 31.36 3.27 -6.29
C LYS A 40 31.79 3.79 -4.91
N GLU A 41 30.85 3.95 -3.98
CA GLU A 41 31.15 4.32 -2.58
C GLU A 41 31.97 3.23 -1.86
N LYS A 42 31.94 2.01 -2.38
CA LYS A 42 32.74 0.84 -1.99
C LYS A 42 34.25 0.94 -2.25
N LYS A 43 34.82 2.15 -2.27
CA LYS A 43 36.26 2.39 -2.37
C LYS A 43 37.00 2.36 -1.03
N ARG A 44 36.41 1.88 0.08
CA ARG A 44 37.15 1.48 1.29
C ARG A 44 36.60 0.18 1.91
N PRO A 45 37.47 -0.70 2.42
CA PRO A 45 37.23 -2.13 2.53
C PRO A 45 36.43 -2.49 3.78
N LEU A 46 35.13 -2.74 3.64
CA LEU A 46 34.37 -3.52 4.62
C LEU A 46 33.40 -4.45 3.88
N THR A 47 33.23 -5.64 4.46
CA THR A 47 32.78 -6.93 3.89
C THR A 47 31.30 -6.98 3.46
N ASP A 48 30.65 -5.84 3.24
CA ASP A 48 29.20 -5.77 3.05
C ASP A 48 28.80 -5.66 1.56
N LYS A 49 28.26 -6.73 0.98
CA LYS A 49 27.61 -6.79 -0.33
C LYS A 49 26.25 -6.06 -0.32
N VAL A 50 26.29 -4.77 -0.66
CA VAL A 50 25.10 -3.95 -0.90
C VAL A 50 24.52 -4.23 -2.29
N SER A 51 23.21 -4.47 -2.39
CA SER A 51 22.47 -4.63 -3.66
C SER A 51 21.19 -3.80 -3.65
N ALA A 52 20.83 -3.16 -4.76
CA ALA A 52 19.56 -2.44 -4.88
C ALA A 52 18.51 -3.32 -5.56
N LYS A 53 17.36 -3.54 -4.91
CA LYS A 53 16.30 -4.42 -5.41
C LYS A 53 14.96 -3.69 -5.50
N CYS A 54 14.13 -4.16 -6.42
CA CYS A 54 12.75 -3.71 -6.50
C CYS A 54 11.92 -4.41 -5.42
N SER A 55 11.06 -3.66 -4.75
CA SER A 55 10.15 -4.20 -3.75
C SER A 55 9.15 -5.18 -4.39
N PRO A 56 8.93 -6.36 -3.78
CA PRO A 56 7.88 -7.27 -4.21
C PRO A 56 6.51 -6.59 -4.11
N ARG A 57 5.74 -6.70 -5.21
CA ARG A 57 4.38 -6.17 -5.29
C ARG A 57 3.42 -7.15 -4.63
N VAL A 58 2.62 -6.64 -3.71
CA VAL A 58 1.55 -7.38 -3.06
C VAL A 58 0.22 -6.84 -3.58
N PRO A 59 -0.34 -7.44 -4.66
CA PRO A 59 -1.58 -6.97 -5.22
C PRO A 59 -2.75 -7.25 -4.26
N TYR A 60 -3.67 -6.30 -4.16
CA TYR A 60 -4.93 -6.47 -3.45
C TYR A 60 -6.05 -5.70 -4.15
N GLN A 61 -7.29 -6.04 -3.76
CA GLN A 61 -8.51 -5.44 -4.26
C GLN A 61 -9.37 -5.01 -3.08
N ILE A 62 -10.14 -3.94 -3.28
CA ILE A 62 -11.08 -3.44 -2.29
C ILE A 62 -12.48 -3.67 -2.84
N ARG A 63 -13.30 -4.43 -2.13
CA ARG A 63 -14.71 -4.65 -2.47
C ARG A 63 -15.57 -4.36 -1.26
N ALA A 64 -16.34 -3.30 -1.33
CA ALA A 64 -17.20 -2.86 -0.24
C ALA A 64 -18.61 -2.56 -0.73
N ARG A 65 -19.56 -2.95 0.12
CA ARG A 65 -20.99 -2.68 -0.06
C ARG A 65 -21.44 -1.74 1.05
N LEU A 66 -21.96 -0.59 0.65
CA LEU A 66 -22.42 0.46 1.56
C LEU A 66 -23.93 0.35 1.74
N THR A 67 -24.39 0.37 2.99
CA THR A 67 -25.78 0.63 3.35
C THR A 67 -25.85 2.08 3.79
N LEU A 68 -26.69 2.87 3.13
CA LEU A 68 -26.80 4.30 3.41
C LEU A 68 -27.99 4.60 4.31
N PHE A 69 -28.00 5.77 4.96
CA PHE A 69 -29.22 6.23 5.63
C PHE A 69 -30.29 6.58 4.59
N THR A 70 -31.57 6.37 4.93
CA THR A 70 -32.73 6.78 4.10
C THR A 70 -32.75 8.28 3.80
N THR A 71 -32.17 9.08 4.70
CA THR A 71 -32.08 10.55 4.59
C THR A 71 -30.87 11.03 3.79
N ALA A 72 -29.94 10.13 3.45
CA ALA A 72 -28.70 10.48 2.74
C ALA A 72 -28.88 10.51 1.23
N ASP A 73 -28.12 11.40 0.56
CA ASP A 73 -28.06 11.43 -0.89
C ASP A 73 -27.10 10.34 -1.41
N GLN A 74 -27.67 9.35 -2.11
CA GLN A 74 -26.93 8.17 -2.54
C GLN A 74 -25.74 8.48 -3.45
N GLU A 75 -25.92 9.40 -4.40
CA GLU A 75 -24.89 9.74 -5.39
C GLU A 75 -23.73 10.48 -4.73
N THR A 76 -24.04 11.50 -3.92
CA THR A 76 -23.06 12.30 -3.19
C THR A 76 -22.27 11.45 -2.20
N THR A 77 -22.97 10.61 -1.42
CA THR A 77 -22.32 9.75 -0.43
C THR A 77 -21.42 8.70 -1.10
N LEU A 78 -21.87 8.09 -2.20
CA LEU A 78 -21.04 7.13 -2.95
C LEU A 78 -19.81 7.81 -3.57
N ALA A 79 -19.97 9.01 -4.13
CA ALA A 79 -18.85 9.78 -4.68
C ALA A 79 -17.82 10.12 -3.60
N ALA A 80 -18.28 10.58 -2.42
CA ALA A 80 -17.42 10.87 -1.29
C ALA A 80 -16.66 9.62 -0.79
N ALA A 81 -17.35 8.48 -0.66
CA ALA A 81 -16.71 7.22 -0.26
C ALA A 81 -15.64 6.77 -1.25
N ARG A 82 -15.92 6.90 -2.56
CA ARG A 82 -14.96 6.59 -3.64
C ARG A 82 -13.76 7.52 -3.61
N GLU A 83 -13.96 8.82 -3.40
CA GLU A 83 -12.85 9.77 -3.29
C GLU A 83 -11.97 9.50 -2.07
N ALA A 84 -12.59 9.23 -0.91
CA ALA A 84 -11.90 8.91 0.34
C ALA A 84 -11.01 7.67 0.18
N ILE A 85 -11.52 6.59 -0.41
CA ILE A 85 -10.75 5.36 -0.57
C ILE A 85 -9.64 5.48 -1.63
N ASN A 86 -9.86 6.26 -2.70
CA ASN A 86 -8.82 6.55 -3.68
C ASN A 86 -7.66 7.36 -3.07
N THR A 87 -8.00 8.37 -2.27
CA THR A 87 -7.01 9.19 -1.56
C THR A 87 -6.21 8.35 -0.56
N TRP A 88 -6.91 7.51 0.21
CA TRP A 88 -6.27 6.58 1.13
C TRP A 88 -5.32 5.63 0.40
N THR A 89 -5.75 5.04 -0.72
CA THR A 89 -4.94 4.13 -1.53
C THR A 89 -3.67 4.81 -2.06
N ARG A 90 -3.79 6.02 -2.61
CA ARG A 90 -2.62 6.78 -3.10
C ARG A 90 -1.62 7.06 -1.99
N SER A 91 -2.09 7.48 -0.81
CA SER A 91 -1.20 7.76 0.32
C SER A 91 -0.46 6.51 0.79
N ARG A 92 -1.13 5.34 0.82
CA ARG A 92 -0.53 4.04 1.16
C ARG A 92 0.56 3.62 0.18
N GLN A 93 0.35 3.85 -1.12
CA GLN A 93 1.33 3.51 -2.16
C GLN A 93 2.64 4.31 -2.05
N THR A 94 2.68 5.40 -1.27
CA THR A 94 3.91 6.18 -1.04
C THR A 94 4.87 5.55 -0.01
N ARG A 95 4.51 4.44 0.63
CA ARG A 95 5.31 3.78 1.67
C ARG A 95 5.38 2.26 1.46
N LEU A 96 6.50 1.66 1.89
CA LEU A 96 6.68 0.20 1.96
C LEU A 96 6.22 -0.34 3.32
N GLY A 97 6.01 -1.65 3.41
CA GLY A 97 5.61 -2.34 4.65
C GLY A 97 4.27 -1.87 5.20
N GLN A 98 3.37 -1.44 4.33
CA GLN A 98 2.06 -0.94 4.73
C GLN A 98 1.07 -2.08 4.82
N ASP A 99 0.77 -2.51 6.05
CA ASP A 99 -0.24 -3.54 6.31
C ASP A 99 -1.59 -3.19 5.71
N ILE A 100 -2.24 -4.18 5.09
CA ILE A 100 -3.59 -4.07 4.59
C ILE A 100 -4.53 -4.44 5.74
N VAL A 101 -5.16 -3.43 6.33
CA VAL A 101 -5.99 -3.58 7.53
C VAL A 101 -7.46 -3.28 7.19
N PRO A 102 -8.35 -4.29 7.21
CA PRO A 102 -9.77 -4.15 6.86
C PRO A 102 -10.46 -3.03 7.65
N ASN A 103 -10.17 -2.95 8.95
CA ASN A 103 -10.76 -1.94 9.83
C ASN A 103 -10.40 -0.50 9.43
N GLN A 104 -9.21 -0.27 8.87
CA GLN A 104 -8.83 1.05 8.38
C GLN A 104 -9.60 1.40 7.10
N ILE A 105 -9.83 0.42 6.23
CA ILE A 105 -10.61 0.59 4.99
C ILE A 105 -12.06 0.92 5.33
N ILE A 106 -12.66 0.17 6.27
CA ILE A 106 -14.02 0.45 6.78
C ILE A 106 -14.10 1.88 7.33
N LYS A 107 -13.13 2.29 8.15
CA LYS A 107 -13.09 3.66 8.71
C LYS A 107 -13.01 4.74 7.62
N VAL A 108 -12.29 4.49 6.52
CA VAL A 108 -12.18 5.43 5.40
C VAL A 108 -13.48 5.52 4.61
N LEU A 109 -14.17 4.39 4.45
CA LEU A 109 -15.46 4.31 3.76
C LEU A 109 -16.62 4.84 4.62
N GLN A 110 -16.43 5.00 5.94
CA GLN A 110 -17.38 5.60 6.86
C GLN A 110 -17.45 7.13 6.68
N VAL A 111 -18.01 7.55 5.54
CA VAL A 111 -18.31 8.95 5.22
C VAL A 111 -19.72 9.32 5.71
N ASP A 112 -20.04 10.60 5.63
CA ASP A 112 -21.36 11.10 6.00
C ASP A 112 -22.48 10.44 5.16
N GLY A 113 -23.55 10.02 5.84
CA GLY A 113 -24.68 9.32 5.21
C GLY A 113 -24.51 7.80 5.09
N VAL A 114 -23.37 7.21 5.46
CA VAL A 114 -23.20 5.75 5.52
C VAL A 114 -23.70 5.20 6.86
N TYR A 115 -24.60 4.23 6.82
CA TYR A 115 -25.11 3.50 7.99
C TYR A 115 -24.24 2.29 8.33
N ASP A 116 -23.99 1.41 7.36
CA ASP A 116 -23.24 0.17 7.54
C ASP A 116 -22.36 -0.15 6.32
N ILE A 117 -21.28 -0.89 6.55
CA ILE A 117 -20.28 -1.21 5.53
C ILE A 117 -19.96 -2.71 5.59
N ALA A 118 -20.39 -3.43 4.57
CA ALA A 118 -19.97 -4.81 4.34
C ALA A 118 -18.72 -4.85 3.46
N LEU A 119 -17.54 -4.98 4.08
CA LEU A 119 -16.27 -5.16 3.38
C LEU A 119 -16.03 -6.64 3.07
N ASP A 120 -16.07 -7.01 1.79
CA ASP A 120 -15.85 -8.38 1.30
C ASP A 120 -14.35 -8.66 1.09
N MET A 121 -13.64 -7.67 0.56
CA MET A 121 -12.19 -7.72 0.32
C MET A 121 -11.56 -6.36 0.63
N PRO A 122 -10.30 -6.31 1.09
CA PRO A 122 -9.36 -7.42 1.31
C PRO A 122 -9.43 -7.99 2.75
N ALA A 123 -8.96 -9.22 2.94
CA ALA A 123 -8.67 -9.75 4.27
C ALA A 123 -7.43 -9.07 4.89
N LYS A 124 -7.28 -9.15 6.21
CA LYS A 124 -6.09 -8.60 6.89
C LYS A 124 -4.82 -9.26 6.36
N LYS A 125 -3.89 -8.45 5.89
CA LYS A 125 -2.57 -8.90 5.44
C LYS A 125 -1.49 -8.03 6.06
N VAL A 126 -0.58 -8.67 6.78
CA VAL A 126 0.62 -8.03 7.32
C VAL A 126 1.70 -8.11 6.25
N LEU A 127 2.33 -6.97 5.94
CA LEU A 127 3.36 -6.87 4.92
C LEU A 127 4.75 -6.77 5.58
N GLN A 128 5.74 -7.36 4.92
CA GLN A 128 7.14 -7.20 5.28
C GLN A 128 7.61 -5.76 4.98
N ALA A 129 8.64 -5.29 5.68
CA ALA A 129 9.13 -3.91 5.56
C ALA A 129 9.49 -3.48 4.12
N HIS A 130 9.90 -4.44 3.29
CA HIS A 130 10.27 -4.23 1.89
C HIS A 130 9.14 -4.51 0.88
N GLU A 131 8.00 -5.05 1.31
CA GLU A 131 6.85 -5.31 0.44
C GLU A 131 6.07 -4.02 0.13
N TRP A 132 5.54 -3.94 -1.10
CA TRP A 132 4.74 -2.81 -1.55
C TRP A 132 3.30 -3.24 -1.85
N ALA A 133 2.34 -2.67 -1.11
CA ALA A 133 0.93 -2.93 -1.31
C ALA A 133 0.43 -2.22 -2.58
N GLU A 134 0.03 -3.00 -3.59
CA GLU A 134 -0.48 -2.48 -4.86
C GLU A 134 -2.00 -2.69 -4.92
N CYS A 135 -2.76 -1.60 -4.87
CA CYS A 135 -4.20 -1.67 -5.09
C CYS A 135 -4.45 -1.80 -6.59
N THR A 136 -5.05 -2.92 -6.98
CA THR A 136 -5.30 -3.26 -8.40
C THR A 136 -6.70 -2.92 -8.85
N ASP A 137 -7.67 -2.93 -7.93
CA ASP A 137 -9.08 -2.68 -8.20
C ASP A 137 -9.80 -2.17 -6.95
N ILE A 138 -10.76 -1.27 -7.15
CA ILE A 138 -11.61 -0.70 -6.11
C ILE A 138 -13.05 -0.73 -6.61
N ASP A 139 -13.85 -1.62 -6.02
CA ASP A 139 -15.29 -1.70 -6.24
C ASP A 139 -16.04 -1.29 -4.97
N VAL A 140 -16.76 -0.18 -5.07
CA VAL A 140 -17.63 0.32 -4.00
C VAL A 140 -19.02 0.52 -4.59
N THR A 141 -19.99 -0.17 -4.00
CA THR A 141 -21.39 -0.22 -4.45
C THR A 141 -22.34 0.02 -3.29
N ILE A 142 -23.56 0.46 -3.61
CA ILE A 142 -24.64 0.63 -2.62
C ILE A 142 -25.43 -0.68 -2.57
N ALA A 143 -25.53 -1.29 -1.40
CA ALA A 143 -26.32 -2.49 -1.18
C ALA A 143 -27.76 -2.21 -0.73
N GLY A 144 -28.01 -1.04 -0.14
CA GLY A 144 -29.35 -0.66 0.30
C GLY A 144 -29.37 0.63 1.11
N VAL A 145 -30.54 0.91 1.68
CA VAL A 145 -30.77 2.01 2.62
C VAL A 145 -31.39 1.50 3.92
N SER A 146 -31.07 2.14 5.05
CA SER A 146 -31.60 1.81 6.39
C SER A 146 -32.07 3.07 7.10
N ASP A 147 -33.07 2.93 7.98
CA ASP A 147 -33.66 4.04 8.75
C ASP A 147 -33.10 4.17 10.18
N GLY A 148 -32.34 3.18 10.64
CA GLY A 148 -31.84 3.11 12.02
C GLY A 148 -32.21 1.83 12.72
#